data_AF-A0A5K1HNJ5-F1
#
_entry.id   AF-A0A5K1HNJ5-F1
#
_cell.length_a   1.000
_cell.length_b   1.000
_cell.length_c   1.000
_cell.angle_alpha   90.00
_cell.angle_beta   90.00
_cell.angle_gamma   90.00
#
_symmetry.space_group_name_H-M   'P 1'
#
loop_
_entity.id
_entity.type
_entity.pdbx_description
1 polymer ?
#
loop_
_entity_poly.entity_id
_entity_poly.type
_entity_poly.pdbx_seq_one_letter_code
_entity_poly.pdbx_strand_id
1 'polypeptide(L)'
;MEWIGVKLKAGRIMPALSTTTSCIAALQTIELVKYLKGCKADAMRNAFINLAVPLVQLGEPGEVEKIKVHENLQTNVWERWGVELPRTGTLRELIQKVE
;
A
#
# COMPACT_ATOMS: atom_id res chain seq x y z
N MET A 1 -9.97 -12.49 37.94
CA MET A 1 -9.68 -11.61 36.79
C MET A 1 -10.84 -10.63 36.70
N GLU A 2 -10.60 -9.32 36.75
CA GLU A 2 -11.66 -8.30 36.69
C GLU A 2 -12.52 -8.43 35.43
N TRP A 3 -13.81 -8.11 35.53
CA TRP A 3 -14.77 -8.23 34.42
C TRP A 3 -14.30 -7.48 33.17
N ILE A 4 -13.67 -6.32 33.36
CA ILE A 4 -13.15 -5.48 32.27
C ILE A 4 -12.01 -6.18 31.53
N GLY A 5 -11.13 -6.88 32.26
CA GLY A 5 -10.03 -7.64 31.68
C GLY A 5 -10.50 -8.84 30.87
N VAL A 6 -11.56 -9.51 31.34
CA VAL A 6 -12.21 -10.60 30.59
C VAL A 6 -12.86 -10.07 29.31
N LYS A 7 -13.58 -8.94 29.41
CA LYS A 7 -14.23 -8.30 28.26
C LYS A 7 -13.23 -7.87 27.19
N LEU A 8 -12.11 -7.26 27.58
CA LEU A 8 -11.06 -6.83 26.64
C LEU A 8 -10.44 -8.01 25.89
N LYS A 9 -10.08 -9.09 26.61
CA LYS A 9 -9.40 -10.26 26.03
C LYS A 9 -10.35 -11.12 25.18
N ALA A 10 -11.53 -11.45 25.71
CA ALA A 10 -12.50 -12.30 25.02
C ALA A 10 -13.12 -11.57 23.81
N GLY A 11 -13.39 -10.27 23.95
CA GLY A 11 -13.95 -9.43 22.89
C GLY A 11 -12.93 -8.94 21.86
N ARG A 12 -11.62 -9.18 22.06
CA ARG A 12 -10.53 -8.67 21.20
C ARG A 12 -10.67 -7.17 20.92
N ILE A 13 -10.99 -6.40 21.95
CA ILE A 13 -11.28 -4.97 21.82
C ILE A 13 -9.98 -4.23 21.51
N MET A 14 -9.98 -3.48 20.40
CA MET A 14 -8.88 -2.58 20.04
C MET A 14 -9.07 -1.23 20.74
N PRO A 15 -8.09 -0.76 21.52
CA PRO A 15 -8.16 0.56 22.13
C PRO A 15 -8.11 1.65 21.04
N ALA A 16 -9.02 2.61 21.10
CA ALA A 16 -9.11 3.72 20.17
C ALA A 16 -9.44 5.02 20.91
N LEU A 17 -8.90 6.13 20.43
CA LEU A 17 -9.16 7.47 20.95
C LEU A 17 -9.24 8.43 19.77
N SER A 18 -10.15 9.42 19.83
CA SER A 18 -10.37 10.35 18.72
C SER A 18 -9.13 11.14 18.33
N THR A 19 -8.24 11.42 19.29
CA THR A 19 -7.01 12.19 19.06
C THR A 19 -6.06 11.53 18.07
N THR A 20 -5.82 10.21 18.19
CA THR A 20 -4.98 9.47 17.23
C THR A 20 -5.67 9.36 15.88
N THR A 21 -7.00 9.12 15.86
CA THR A 21 -7.78 9.06 14.62
C THR A 21 -7.75 10.38 13.84
N SER A 22 -7.96 11.52 14.50
CA SER A 22 -7.91 12.84 13.86
C SER A 22 -6.53 13.18 13.33
N CYS A 23 -5.46 12.84 14.08
CA CYS A 23 -4.08 13.06 13.64
C CYS A 23 -3.76 12.27 12.36
N ILE A 24 -4.11 10.98 12.32
CA ILE A 24 -3.91 10.13 11.13
C ILE A 24 -4.71 10.66 9.93
N ALA A 25 -5.97 11.06 10.14
CA ALA A 25 -6.79 11.61 9.06
C ALA A 25 -6.21 12.91 8.47
N ALA A 26 -5.67 13.79 9.31
CA ALA A 26 -5.01 15.01 8.85
C ALA A 26 -3.76 14.71 8.03
N LEU A 27 -2.89 13.81 8.51
CA LEU A 27 -1.69 13.37 7.78
C LEU A 27 -2.04 12.75 6.41
N GLN A 28 -3.08 11.90 6.37
CA GLN A 28 -3.57 11.31 5.12
C GLN A 28 -4.09 12.38 4.15
N THR A 29 -4.77 13.41 4.65
CA THR A 29 -5.27 14.52 3.82
C THR A 29 -4.12 15.31 3.21
N ILE A 30 -3.01 15.49 3.92
CA ILE A 30 -1.80 16.15 3.38
C ILE A 30 -1.21 15.34 2.22
N GLU A 31 -1.08 14.01 2.37
CA GLU A 31 -0.58 13.16 1.29
C GLU A 31 -1.55 13.10 0.10
N LEU A 32 -2.86 13.17 0.34
CA LEU A 32 -3.87 13.27 -0.72
C LEU A 32 -3.67 14.54 -1.56
N VAL A 33 -3.39 15.69 -0.94
CA VAL A 33 -3.10 16.94 -1.67
C VAL A 33 -1.85 16.80 -2.54
N LYS A 34 -0.79 16.16 -2.03
CA LYS A 34 0.43 15.90 -2.82
C LYS A 34 0.15 14.99 -4.01
N TYR A 35 -0.68 13.96 -3.81
CA TYR A 35 -1.10 13.06 -4.87
C TYR A 35 -1.88 13.80 -5.97
N LEU A 36 -2.86 14.63 -5.60
CA LEU A 36 -3.63 15.44 -6.55
C LEU A 36 -2.77 16.44 -7.34
N LYS A 37 -1.67 16.91 -6.75
CA LYS A 37 -0.71 17.80 -7.42
C LYS A 37 0.23 17.06 -8.38
N GLY A 38 0.23 15.72 -8.39
CA GLY A 38 1.17 14.94 -9.20
C GLY A 38 2.61 14.99 -8.70
N CYS A 39 2.81 15.14 -7.38
CA CYS A 39 4.15 15.08 -6.79
C CYS A 39 4.82 13.72 -7.03
N LYS A 40 6.15 13.72 -7.13
CA LYS A 40 6.96 12.48 -7.24
C LYS A 40 6.88 11.65 -5.95
N ALA A 41 7.13 10.35 -6.05
CA ALA A 41 7.18 9.43 -4.92
C ALA A 41 8.14 9.90 -3.81
N ASP A 42 9.29 10.49 -4.18
CA ASP A 42 10.29 11.01 -3.24
C ASP A 42 9.76 12.16 -2.36
N ALA A 43 8.65 12.81 -2.75
CA ALA A 43 8.00 13.86 -1.95
C ALA A 43 6.89 13.33 -1.02
N MET A 44 6.50 12.06 -1.20
CA MET A 44 5.51 11.38 -0.38
C MET A 44 6.16 10.89 0.91
N ARG A 45 5.38 10.79 1.99
CA ARG A 45 5.88 10.33 3.29
C ARG A 45 4.90 9.36 3.95
N ASN A 46 5.41 8.21 4.38
CA ASN A 46 4.74 7.31 5.32
C ASN A 46 4.90 7.87 6.73
N ALA A 47 3.79 8.03 7.46
CA ALA A 47 3.82 8.59 8.80
C ALA A 47 3.51 7.53 9.87
N PHE A 48 4.36 7.46 10.89
CA PHE A 48 4.17 6.64 12.09
C PHE A 48 4.09 7.56 13.30
N ILE A 49 3.06 7.38 14.14
CA ILE A 49 2.83 8.24 15.30
C ILE A 49 2.65 7.43 16.58
N ASN A 50 3.18 7.95 17.68
CA ASN A 50 2.87 7.50 19.03
C ASN A 50 2.69 8.72 19.94
N LEU A 51 1.42 9.11 20.17
CA LEU A 51 1.07 10.29 20.96
C LEU A 51 1.29 10.10 22.48
N ALA A 52 1.56 8.88 22.96
CA ALA A 52 1.90 8.64 24.36
C ALA A 52 3.34 9.08 24.67
N VAL A 53 4.26 8.96 23.69
CA VAL A 53 5.68 9.38 23.79
C VAL A 53 5.97 10.58 22.86
N PRO A 54 4.95 11.43 22.62
CA PRO A 54 4.89 12.41 21.51
C PRO A 54 5.83 12.20 20.31
N LEU A 55 5.84 11.00 19.74
CA LEU A 55 6.75 10.61 18.66
C LEU A 55 6.05 10.68 17.30
N VAL A 56 6.70 11.29 16.31
CA VAL A 56 6.31 11.26 14.90
C VAL A 56 7.52 10.88 14.07
N GLN A 57 7.39 9.85 13.24
CA GLN A 57 8.41 9.39 12.31
C GLN A 57 7.86 9.42 10.89
N LEU A 58 8.62 10.01 9.97
CA LEU A 58 8.28 10.10 8.56
C LEU A 58 9.33 9.32 7.76
N GLY A 59 8.88 8.33 7.00
CA GLY A 59 9.71 7.52 6.11
C GLY A 59 9.34 7.73 4.65
N GLU A 60 10.29 7.54 3.75
CA GLU A 60 10.00 7.53 2.31
C GLU A 60 9.30 6.21 1.94
N PRO A 61 8.34 6.22 0.99
CA PRO A 61 7.79 4.99 0.45
C PRO A 61 8.88 4.15 -0.22
N GLY A 62 8.84 2.83 -0.02
CA GLY A 62 9.74 1.92 -0.71
C GLY A 62 9.49 1.91 -2.22
N GLU A 63 10.55 1.67 -2.99
CA GLU A 63 10.41 1.43 -4.43
C GLU A 63 9.61 0.16 -4.70
N VAL A 64 8.98 0.11 -5.88
CA VAL A 64 8.26 -1.09 -6.31
C VAL A 64 9.25 -2.23 -6.58
N GLU A 65 8.92 -3.42 -6.09
CA GLU A 65 9.68 -4.63 -6.39
C GLU A 65 9.56 -4.97 -7.87
N LYS A 66 10.71 -5.18 -8.52
CA LYS A 66 10.81 -5.61 -9.92
C LYS A 66 11.06 -7.11 -9.97
N ILE A 67 10.09 -7.85 -10.46
CA ILE A 67 10.12 -9.30 -10.58
C ILE A 67 10.55 -9.67 -12.00
N LYS A 68 11.63 -10.42 -12.15
CA LYS A 68 12.04 -10.96 -13.45
C LYS A 68 11.18 -12.18 -13.80
N VAL A 69 10.48 -12.12 -14.93
CA VAL A 69 9.65 -13.21 -15.46
C VAL A 69 10.39 -13.97 -16.56
N HIS A 70 11.17 -13.27 -17.39
CA HIS A 70 12.04 -13.84 -18.42
C HIS A 70 13.34 -13.02 -18.51
N GLU A 71 14.34 -13.48 -19.27
CA GLU A 71 15.62 -12.76 -19.47
C GLU A 71 15.42 -11.30 -19.90
N ASN A 72 14.41 -11.03 -20.73
CA ASN A 72 14.07 -9.70 -21.23
C ASN A 72 12.81 -9.09 -20.60
N LEU A 73 12.10 -9.84 -19.74
CA LEU A 73 10.81 -9.42 -19.20
C LEU A 73 10.88 -9.23 -17.69
N GLN A 74 10.78 -7.97 -17.27
CA GLN A 74 10.57 -7.59 -15.89
C GLN A 74 9.14 -7.12 -15.73
N THR A 75 8.55 -7.43 -14.57
CA THR A 75 7.24 -6.95 -14.20
C THR A 75 7.26 -6.36 -12.80
N ASN A 76 6.19 -5.67 -12.42
CA ASN A 76 5.98 -5.15 -11.09
C ASN A 76 4.50 -5.35 -10.68
N VAL A 77 4.16 -5.07 -9.43
CA VAL A 77 2.79 -5.30 -8.89
C VAL A 77 1.71 -4.47 -9.60
N TRP A 78 2.08 -3.33 -10.19
CA TRP A 78 1.16 -2.37 -10.84
C TRP A 78 1.01 -2.60 -12.34
N GLU A 79 1.90 -3.39 -12.93
CA GLU A 79 1.88 -3.68 -14.36
C GLU A 79 0.80 -4.71 -14.68
N ARG A 80 0.03 -4.42 -15.73
CA ARG A 80 -0.94 -5.36 -16.30
C ARG A 80 -0.72 -5.49 -17.79
N TRP A 81 -0.49 -6.71 -18.25
CA TRP A 81 -0.39 -6.99 -19.68
C TRP A 81 -1.76 -7.31 -20.25
N GLY A 82 -2.28 -6.39 -21.07
CA GLY A 82 -3.46 -6.65 -21.89
C GLY A 82 -3.02 -7.25 -23.22
N VAL A 83 -3.35 -8.53 -23.47
CA VAL A 83 -3.13 -9.15 -24.77
C VAL A 83 -4.45 -9.28 -25.50
N GLU A 84 -4.57 -8.60 -26.63
CA GLU A 84 -5.71 -8.79 -27.53
C GLU A 84 -5.42 -9.99 -28.44
N LEU A 85 -6.22 -11.05 -28.26
CA LEU A 85 -6.20 -12.26 -29.07
C LEU A 85 -7.55 -12.43 -29.78
N PRO A 86 -7.56 -12.85 -31.06
CA PRO A 86 -8.79 -13.27 -31.73
C PRO A 86 -9.45 -14.43 -30.97
N ARG A 87 -10.76 -14.64 -31.15
CA ARG A 87 -11.48 -15.78 -30.51
C ARG A 87 -10.91 -17.16 -30.88
N THR A 88 -10.17 -17.24 -31.99
CA THR A 88 -9.46 -18.44 -32.48
C THR A 88 -7.95 -18.39 -32.21
N GLY A 89 -7.44 -17.39 -31.50
CA GLY A 89 -6.02 -17.24 -31.20
C GLY A 89 -5.50 -18.43 -30.40
N THR A 90 -4.34 -18.95 -30.79
CA THR A 90 -3.73 -20.12 -30.15
C THR A 90 -2.80 -19.72 -29.01
N LEU A 91 -2.61 -20.62 -28.03
CA LEU A 91 -1.62 -20.43 -26.96
C LEU A 91 -0.20 -20.20 -27.54
N ARG A 92 0.08 -20.76 -28.71
CA ARG A 92 1.35 -20.60 -29.41
C ARG A 92 1.60 -19.15 -29.86
N GLU A 93 0.58 -18.44 -30.31
CA GLU A 93 0.67 -17.01 -30.68
C GLU A 93 0.90 -16.12 -29.45
N LEU A 94 0.35 -16.49 -28.30
CA LEU A 94 0.61 -15.79 -27.05
C LEU A 94 2.07 -15.97 -26.61
N ILE A 95 2.57 -17.21 -26.64
CA ILE A 95 3.95 -17.51 -26.25
C ILE A 95 4.94 -16.80 -27.18
N GLN A 96 4.71 -16.80 -28.49
CA GLN A 96 5.56 -16.08 -29.45
C GLN A 96 5.56 -14.55 -29.27
N LYS A 97 4.54 -13.97 -28.63
CA LYS A 97 4.51 -12.53 -28.30
C LYS A 97 5.26 -12.20 -27.00
N VAL A 98 5.54 -13.21 -26.18
CA VAL A 98 6.17 -13.07 -24.85
C VAL A 98 7.65 -13.50 -24.86
N GLU A 99 8.01 -14.47 -25.72
CA GLU A 99 9.40 -14.82 -26.07
C GLU A 99 10.08 -13.74 -26.93
#